data_AF-A0A3C1RDM7-F1
#
_entry.id   AF-A0A3C1RDM7-F1
#
_cell.length_a   1.000
_cell.length_b   1.000
_cell.length_c   1.000
_cell.angle_alpha   90.00
_cell.angle_beta   90.00
_cell.angle_gamma   90.00
#
_symmetry.space_group_name_H-M   'P 1'
#
loop_
_entity.id
_entity.type
_entity.pdbx_description
1 polymer ?
#
loop_
_entity_poly.entity_id
_entity_poly.type
_entity_poly.pdbx_seq_one_letter_code
_entity_poly.pdbx_strand_id
1 'polypeptide(L)'
;MNNVLDEILGPQVAIIDNNENEIKSIEVELNELKIGNKFYEVDYIEPNYPIQPLNTVEMVFLDLYLQAGLRKFDPYMCINWLNAIVPAGKKYILIIWSNDTHEADQLMKVMKEEGAPIPFLLEIREKGKYETADYEYDIRRLFKELNEELSEKITLNSEEYYGQIILVEPKSVLINCKLFDDPPIFEVRRFDITPFQGFITPEKGMFLKITITNKPGSKTFEFVLEPTNLSESFKKPDDFEGLDLSFLDDSNDEDYL
;
A
#
# COMPACT_ATOMS: atom_id res chain seq x y z
N MET A 1 -7.23 29.92 8.26
CA MET A 1 -8.04 28.99 9.08
C MET A 1 -8.17 27.75 8.21
N ASN A 2 -7.48 26.66 8.56
CA ASN A 2 -7.55 25.43 7.76
C ASN A 2 -8.95 24.86 7.88
N ASN A 3 -9.57 24.55 6.75
CA ASN A 3 -10.87 23.89 6.73
C ASN A 3 -10.64 22.41 7.04
N VAL A 4 -11.23 21.90 8.12
CA VAL A 4 -11.15 20.48 8.50
C VAL A 4 -11.59 19.57 7.35
N LEU A 5 -12.50 20.04 6.49
CA LEU A 5 -12.90 19.30 5.29
C LEU A 5 -11.75 19.16 4.30
N ASP A 6 -10.86 20.14 4.15
CA ASP A 6 -9.72 20.04 3.24
C ASP A 6 -8.67 19.06 3.77
N GLU A 7 -8.55 18.89 5.09
CA GLU A 7 -7.68 17.87 5.71
C GLU A 7 -8.22 16.44 5.51
N ILE A 8 -9.55 16.29 5.33
CA ILE A 8 -10.22 14.98 5.18
C ILE A 8 -10.46 14.64 3.70
N LEU A 9 -10.76 15.64 2.86
CA LEU A 9 -11.22 15.50 1.47
C LEU A 9 -10.26 16.15 0.46
N GLY A 10 -9.05 16.52 0.89
CA GLY A 10 -8.00 17.08 0.04
C GLY A 10 -7.60 16.17 -1.13
N PRO A 11 -6.69 16.63 -2.01
CA PRO A 11 -6.28 15.89 -3.19
C PRO A 11 -5.62 14.55 -2.81
N GLN A 12 -5.92 13.50 -3.57
CA GLN A 12 -5.26 12.19 -3.49
C GLN A 12 -4.00 12.17 -4.37
N VAL A 13 -3.99 12.94 -5.46
CA VAL A 13 -2.84 13.05 -6.37
C VAL A 13 -2.28 14.46 -6.35
N ALA A 14 -0.98 14.60 -6.07
CA ALA A 14 -0.26 15.84 -6.28
C ALA A 14 0.57 15.76 -7.56
N ILE A 15 0.56 16.82 -8.37
CA ILE A 15 1.33 16.90 -9.60
C ILE A 15 2.31 18.06 -9.46
N ILE A 16 3.60 17.78 -9.57
CA ILE A 16 4.69 18.74 -9.38
C ILE A 16 5.42 18.85 -10.71
N ASP A 17 5.24 19.97 -11.39
CA ASP A 17 5.83 20.23 -12.71
C ASP A 17 6.00 21.75 -12.88
N ASN A 18 6.93 22.18 -13.74
CA ASN A 18 7.12 23.59 -14.07
C ASN A 18 6.32 24.02 -15.32
N ASN A 19 5.64 23.09 -15.99
CA ASN A 19 4.87 23.35 -17.19
C ASN A 19 3.42 22.88 -17.05
N GLU A 20 2.52 23.83 -16.77
CA GLU A 20 1.07 23.57 -16.65
C GLU A 20 0.49 22.90 -17.91
N ASN A 21 1.02 23.19 -19.11
CA ASN A 21 0.47 22.60 -20.33
C ASN A 21 0.74 21.09 -20.43
N GLU A 22 1.86 20.62 -19.88
CA GLU A 22 2.23 19.20 -19.90
C GLU A 22 1.38 18.35 -18.96
N ILE A 23 0.79 18.98 -17.93
CA ILE A 23 0.02 18.27 -16.91
C ILE A 23 -1.49 18.27 -17.17
N LYS A 24 -1.98 19.09 -18.12
CA LYS A 24 -3.43 19.20 -18.40
C LYS A 24 -4.08 17.88 -18.74
N SER A 25 -3.42 17.05 -19.55
CA SER A 25 -3.93 15.73 -19.92
C SER A 25 -4.00 14.78 -18.71
N ILE A 26 -3.07 14.92 -17.75
CA ILE A 26 -3.09 14.18 -16.48
C ILE A 26 -4.29 14.61 -15.63
N GLU A 27 -4.50 15.92 -15.46
CA GLU A 27 -5.63 16.45 -14.69
C GLU A 27 -6.97 16.05 -15.32
N VAL A 28 -7.10 16.11 -16.65
CA VAL A 28 -8.31 15.67 -17.37
C VAL A 28 -8.63 14.21 -17.07
N GLU A 29 -7.65 13.30 -17.22
CA GLU A 29 -7.89 11.87 -16.97
C GLU A 29 -8.23 11.61 -15.48
N LEU A 30 -7.54 12.25 -14.53
CA LEU A 30 -7.85 12.13 -13.11
C LEU A 30 -9.27 12.64 -12.79
N ASN A 31 -9.70 13.73 -13.41
CA ASN A 31 -11.05 14.27 -13.27
C ASN A 31 -12.11 13.35 -13.87
N GLU A 32 -11.86 12.73 -15.02
CA GLU A 32 -12.72 11.70 -15.62
C GLU A 32 -12.89 10.50 -14.68
N LEU A 33 -11.82 10.10 -14.00
CA LEU A 33 -11.81 9.05 -12.99
C LEU A 33 -12.37 9.47 -11.62
N LYS A 34 -12.74 10.75 -11.46
CA LYS A 34 -13.22 11.34 -10.20
C LYS A 34 -12.21 11.24 -9.06
N ILE A 35 -10.92 11.35 -9.38
CA ILE A 35 -9.82 11.36 -8.42
C ILE A 35 -9.45 12.81 -8.12
N GLY A 36 -9.49 13.19 -6.84
CA GLY A 36 -9.09 14.52 -6.40
C GLY A 36 -7.60 14.73 -6.66
N ASN A 37 -7.27 15.80 -7.38
CA ASN A 37 -5.91 16.09 -7.79
C ASN A 37 -5.61 17.58 -7.64
N LYS A 38 -4.32 17.92 -7.56
CA LYS A 38 -3.87 19.30 -7.52
C LYS A 38 -2.49 19.45 -8.14
N PHE A 39 -2.40 20.35 -9.10
CA PHE A 39 -1.14 20.83 -9.66
C PHE A 39 -0.45 21.85 -8.74
N TYR A 40 0.86 21.69 -8.60
CA TYR A 40 1.76 22.57 -7.90
C TYR A 40 2.83 23.02 -8.89
N GLU A 41 2.64 24.22 -9.43
CA GLU A 41 3.62 24.86 -10.29
C GLU A 41 4.88 25.16 -9.48
N VAL A 42 5.99 24.58 -9.92
CA VAL A 42 7.28 24.75 -9.26
C VAL A 42 8.23 25.56 -10.12
N ASP A 43 8.69 26.67 -9.54
CA ASP A 43 9.82 27.45 -10.03
C ASP A 43 10.84 27.64 -8.87
N TYR A 44 12.08 27.94 -9.22
CA TYR A 44 13.12 28.22 -8.23
C TYR A 44 12.94 29.58 -7.53
N ILE A 45 12.10 30.47 -8.07
CA ILE A 45 11.89 31.82 -7.54
C ILE A 45 10.72 31.87 -6.55
N GLU A 46 9.54 31.40 -6.95
CA GLU A 46 8.30 31.46 -6.15
C GLU A 46 7.50 30.16 -6.27
N PRO A 47 7.95 29.06 -5.63
CA PRO A 47 7.23 27.81 -5.69
C PRO A 47 5.87 27.90 -4.97
N ASN A 48 4.81 27.44 -5.64
CA ASN A 48 3.46 27.46 -5.11
C ASN A 48 3.21 26.21 -4.26
N TYR A 49 3.62 26.22 -2.99
CA TYR A 49 3.40 25.10 -2.07
C TYR A 49 2.07 25.19 -1.32
N PRO A 50 1.52 24.05 -0.86
CA PRO A 50 0.49 24.11 0.16
C PRO A 50 1.06 24.68 1.47
N ILE A 51 0.22 25.34 2.26
CA ILE A 51 0.61 25.94 3.55
C ILE A 51 1.11 24.85 4.52
N GLN A 52 0.56 23.64 4.39
CA GLN A 52 0.94 22.46 5.15
C GLN A 52 0.94 21.23 4.23
N PRO A 53 1.75 20.20 4.54
CA PRO A 53 1.70 18.93 3.82
C PRO A 53 0.30 18.32 3.79
N LEU A 54 -0.01 17.62 2.70
CA LEU A 54 -1.33 17.10 2.39
C LEU A 54 -1.53 15.74 3.04
N ASN A 55 -2.36 15.65 4.07
CA ASN A 55 -2.62 14.38 4.76
C ASN A 55 -3.31 13.34 3.85
N THR A 56 -4.01 13.79 2.82
CA THR A 56 -4.77 12.97 1.87
C THR A 56 -3.96 12.47 0.68
N VAL A 57 -2.72 12.95 0.47
CA VAL A 57 -1.94 12.57 -0.72
C VAL A 57 -1.55 11.09 -0.66
N GLU A 58 -1.84 10.36 -1.73
CA GLU A 58 -1.51 8.95 -1.90
C GLU A 58 -0.56 8.72 -3.06
N MET A 59 -0.56 9.62 -4.05
CA MET A 59 0.30 9.56 -5.23
C MET A 59 0.86 10.95 -5.55
N VAL A 60 2.12 10.98 -5.98
CA VAL A 60 2.79 12.20 -6.44
C VAL A 60 3.37 11.97 -7.82
N PHE A 61 2.97 12.77 -8.80
CA PHE A 61 3.70 12.93 -10.06
C PHE A 61 4.77 14.01 -9.87
N LEU A 62 6.01 13.69 -10.20
CA LEU A 62 7.14 14.59 -10.04
C LEU A 62 7.94 14.67 -11.34
N ASP A 63 8.01 15.86 -11.93
CA ASP A 63 9.05 16.16 -12.91
C ASP A 63 10.37 16.49 -12.21
N LEU A 64 11.46 15.95 -12.74
CA LEU A 64 12.79 16.16 -12.17
C LEU A 64 13.32 17.53 -12.55
N TYR A 65 13.77 18.27 -11.55
CA TYR A 65 14.30 19.60 -11.78
C TYR A 65 15.72 19.57 -12.36
N LEU A 66 15.87 20.20 -13.53
CA LEU A 66 17.17 20.57 -14.07
C LEU A 66 17.41 22.06 -13.87
N GLN A 67 18.57 22.41 -13.29
CA GLN A 67 18.95 23.81 -13.12
C GLN A 67 19.09 24.50 -14.49
N ALA A 68 18.37 25.61 -14.65
CA ALA A 68 18.35 26.39 -15.88
C ALA A 68 19.77 26.83 -16.30
N GLY A 69 20.10 26.67 -17.58
CA GLY A 69 21.38 27.07 -18.18
C GLY A 69 22.52 26.07 -18.03
N LEU A 70 22.51 25.19 -17.01
CA LEU A 70 23.54 24.17 -16.80
C LEU A 70 23.05 22.75 -17.11
N ARG A 71 21.73 22.53 -17.23
CA ARG A 71 21.11 21.19 -17.38
C ARG A 71 21.65 20.19 -16.36
N LYS A 72 21.91 20.68 -15.15
CA LYS A 72 22.42 19.88 -14.05
C LYS A 72 21.25 19.51 -13.16
N PHE A 73 21.06 18.22 -12.93
CA PHE A 73 20.06 17.73 -12.00
C PHE A 73 20.37 18.21 -10.57
N ASP A 74 19.34 18.75 -9.90
CA ASP A 74 19.41 19.15 -8.50
C ASP A 74 18.37 18.36 -7.67
N PRO A 75 18.79 17.27 -7.00
CA PRO A 75 17.89 16.45 -6.20
C PRO A 75 17.36 17.16 -4.96
N TYR A 76 18.06 18.18 -4.44
CA TYR A 76 17.64 18.88 -3.23
C TYR A 76 16.38 19.72 -3.48
N MET A 77 16.25 20.28 -4.69
CA MET A 77 15.04 20.99 -5.07
C MET A 77 13.82 20.06 -5.09
N CYS A 78 13.95 18.89 -5.73
CA CYS A 78 12.91 17.87 -5.72
C CYS A 78 12.55 17.42 -4.30
N ILE A 79 13.54 17.25 -3.42
CA ILE A 79 13.33 16.90 -2.01
C ILE A 79 12.55 17.99 -1.28
N ASN A 80 12.87 19.26 -1.51
CA ASN A 80 12.13 20.37 -0.91
C ASN A 80 10.65 20.36 -1.35
N TRP A 81 10.38 20.06 -2.62
CA TRP A 81 9.01 19.95 -3.14
C TRP A 81 8.25 18.81 -2.47
N LEU A 82 8.88 17.64 -2.37
CA LEU A 82 8.29 16.48 -1.71
C LEU A 82 8.04 16.75 -0.22
N ASN A 83 8.97 17.39 0.49
CA ASN A 83 8.79 17.75 1.90
C ASN A 83 7.64 18.74 2.15
N ALA A 84 7.40 19.63 1.19
CA ALA A 84 6.30 20.59 1.29
C ALA A 84 4.92 19.92 1.09
N ILE A 85 4.87 18.85 0.30
CA ILE A 85 3.62 18.21 -0.13
C ILE A 85 3.30 16.96 0.69
N VAL A 86 4.30 16.14 1.02
CA VAL A 86 4.13 14.83 1.64
C VAL A 86 4.46 14.93 3.13
N PRO A 87 3.50 14.64 4.03
CA PRO A 87 3.78 14.61 5.46
C PRO A 87 4.85 13.58 5.82
N ALA A 88 5.66 13.88 6.83
CA ALA A 88 6.67 12.95 7.33
C ALA A 88 6.03 11.60 7.74
N GLY A 89 6.62 10.50 7.27
CA GLY A 89 6.13 9.14 7.54
C GLY A 89 4.86 8.73 6.78
N LYS A 90 4.29 9.61 5.93
CA LYS A 90 3.17 9.26 5.06
C LYS A 90 3.61 8.23 4.02
N LYS A 91 2.80 7.20 3.83
CA LYS A 91 2.95 6.26 2.72
C LYS A 91 2.34 6.89 1.46
N TYR A 92 3.11 6.93 0.39
CA TYR A 92 2.68 7.44 -0.90
C TYR A 92 3.39 6.71 -2.05
N ILE A 93 2.85 6.80 -3.25
CA ILE A 93 3.45 6.33 -4.50
C ILE A 93 4.10 7.53 -5.18
N LEU A 94 5.37 7.41 -5.57
CA LEU A 94 6.06 8.41 -6.37
C LEU A 94 6.12 7.94 -7.82
N ILE A 95 5.57 8.75 -8.72
CA ILE A 95 5.71 8.60 -10.16
C ILE A 95 6.68 9.68 -10.63
N ILE A 96 7.91 9.29 -10.99
CA ILE A 96 8.82 10.18 -11.68
C ILE A 96 8.32 10.30 -13.12
N TRP A 97 7.81 11.47 -13.46
CA TRP A 97 7.26 11.83 -14.76
C TRP A 97 8.19 12.85 -15.40
N SER A 98 9.24 12.39 -16.06
CA SER A 98 10.32 13.26 -16.55
C SER A 98 11.01 12.67 -17.77
N ASN A 99 11.66 13.49 -18.59
CA ASN A 99 12.57 12.99 -19.63
C ASN A 99 13.93 12.57 -19.04
N ASP A 100 14.29 13.07 -17.86
CA ASP A 100 15.58 12.84 -17.22
C ASP A 100 15.55 11.64 -16.26
N THR A 101 14.85 10.57 -16.65
CA THR A 101 14.59 9.37 -15.81
C THR A 101 15.85 8.69 -15.25
N HIS A 102 17.00 8.86 -15.89
CA HIS A 102 18.29 8.33 -15.45
C HIS A 102 18.77 8.94 -14.11
N GLU A 103 18.23 10.09 -13.72
CA GLU A 103 18.56 10.79 -12.47
C GLU A 103 17.75 10.28 -11.26
N ALA A 104 16.78 9.39 -11.48
CA ALA A 104 15.92 8.84 -10.43
C ALA A 104 16.70 8.15 -9.30
N ASP A 105 17.75 7.38 -9.64
CA ASP A 105 18.58 6.70 -8.64
C ASP A 105 19.36 7.69 -7.77
N GLN A 106 19.84 8.78 -8.37
CA GLN A 106 20.50 9.86 -7.65
C GLN A 106 19.51 10.54 -6.68
N LEU A 107 18.29 10.84 -7.11
CA LEU A 107 17.25 11.37 -6.23
C LEU A 107 17.00 10.46 -5.03
N MET A 108 16.76 9.17 -5.28
CA MET A 108 16.46 8.20 -4.23
C MET A 108 17.61 8.02 -3.23
N LYS A 109 18.86 8.13 -3.70
CA LYS A 109 20.03 8.12 -2.82
C LYS A 109 20.03 9.33 -1.89
N VAL A 110 19.90 10.54 -2.44
CA VAL A 110 19.94 11.78 -1.64
C VAL A 110 18.74 11.84 -0.68
N MET A 111 17.55 11.40 -1.11
CA MET A 111 16.37 11.32 -0.23
C MET A 111 16.64 10.48 1.03
N LYS A 112 17.37 9.37 0.90
CA LYS A 112 17.73 8.51 2.05
C LYS A 112 18.77 9.17 2.95
N GLU A 113 19.76 9.84 2.36
CA GLU A 113 20.84 10.53 3.09
C GLU A 113 20.29 11.72 3.89
N GLU A 114 19.35 12.47 3.32
CA GLU A 114 18.74 13.66 3.92
C GLU A 114 17.52 13.36 4.81
N GLY A 115 17.08 12.10 4.88
CA GLY A 115 15.91 11.71 5.67
C GLY A 115 14.58 12.26 5.14
N ALA A 116 14.48 12.46 3.83
CA ALA A 116 13.25 12.88 3.16
C ALA A 116 12.17 11.77 3.16
N PRO A 117 10.88 12.09 2.95
CA PRO A 117 9.81 11.11 2.78
C PRO A 117 10.14 10.11 1.68
N ILE A 118 10.34 8.84 2.05
CA ILE A 118 10.65 7.78 1.09
C ILE A 118 9.34 7.20 0.55
N PRO A 119 9.16 7.11 -0.79
CA PRO A 119 7.97 6.52 -1.36
C PRO A 119 7.85 5.03 -1.04
N PHE A 120 6.62 4.57 -0.85
CA PHE A 120 6.31 3.14 -0.69
C PHE A 120 6.55 2.38 -2.01
N LEU A 121 6.14 2.98 -3.13
CA LEU A 121 6.42 2.49 -4.47
C LEU A 121 6.96 3.63 -5.32
N LEU A 122 7.94 3.31 -6.15
CA LEU A 122 8.51 4.22 -7.14
C LEU A 122 8.24 3.65 -8.53
N GLU A 123 7.62 4.46 -9.37
CA GLU A 123 7.55 4.22 -10.80
C GLU A 123 8.29 5.32 -11.55
N ILE A 124 8.98 4.92 -12.61
CA ILE A 124 9.72 5.84 -13.47
C ILE A 124 9.08 5.80 -14.85
N ARG A 125 8.68 6.96 -15.36
CA ARG A 125 7.93 7.13 -16.59
C ARG A 125 8.52 8.27 -17.42
N GLU A 126 9.09 7.89 -18.55
CA GLU A 126 9.72 8.82 -19.49
C GLU A 126 8.66 9.50 -20.36
N LYS A 127 8.56 10.84 -20.32
CA LYS A 127 7.50 11.59 -21.03
C LYS A 127 7.45 11.24 -22.53
N GLY A 128 8.63 11.17 -23.18
CA GLY A 128 8.75 10.85 -24.61
C GLY A 128 8.17 9.50 -25.05
N LYS A 129 7.95 8.54 -24.13
CA LYS A 129 7.32 7.24 -24.48
C LYS A 129 5.80 7.34 -24.70
N TYR A 130 5.21 8.43 -24.23
CA TYR A 130 3.78 8.68 -24.30
C TYR A 130 3.45 9.84 -25.23
N GLU A 131 4.45 10.49 -25.83
CA GLU A 131 4.23 11.61 -26.75
C GLU A 131 3.43 11.16 -27.99
N THR A 132 2.39 11.92 -28.32
CA THR A 132 1.56 11.72 -29.50
C THR A 132 2.03 12.62 -30.65
N ALA A 133 1.50 12.40 -31.85
CA ALA A 133 1.84 13.23 -33.02
C ALA A 133 1.44 14.70 -32.87
N ASP A 134 0.52 15.01 -31.96
CA ASP A 134 0.00 16.36 -31.70
C ASP A 134 0.76 17.09 -30.58
N TYR A 135 1.93 16.57 -30.16
CA TYR A 135 2.70 17.07 -29.01
C TYR A 135 1.93 17.04 -27.69
N GLU A 136 0.98 16.11 -27.58
CA GLU A 136 0.30 15.77 -26.33
C GLU A 136 0.85 14.44 -25.77
N TYR A 137 0.36 14.03 -24.61
CA TYR A 137 0.72 12.73 -24.01
C TYR A 137 -0.48 11.77 -23.98
N ASP A 138 -0.26 10.52 -24.36
CA ASP A 138 -1.22 9.42 -24.21
C ASP A 138 -1.31 8.98 -22.74
N ILE A 139 -2.00 9.80 -21.93
CA ILE A 139 -2.17 9.59 -20.49
C ILE A 139 -3.01 8.34 -20.20
N ARG A 140 -3.95 7.97 -21.08
CA ARG A 140 -4.74 6.75 -20.93
C ARG A 140 -3.85 5.51 -20.97
N ARG A 141 -2.90 5.47 -21.90
CA ARG A 141 -1.90 4.41 -21.93
C ARG A 141 -1.03 4.41 -20.68
N LEU A 142 -0.54 5.58 -20.25
CA LEU A 142 0.25 5.73 -19.02
C LEU A 142 -0.50 5.15 -17.81
N PHE A 143 -1.76 5.52 -17.62
CA PHE A 143 -2.55 5.12 -16.47
C PHE A 143 -2.89 3.63 -16.50
N LYS A 144 -3.14 3.07 -17.69
CA LYS A 144 -3.30 1.63 -17.87
C LYS A 144 -2.04 0.86 -17.44
N GLU A 145 -0.87 1.26 -17.94
CA GLU A 145 0.41 0.63 -17.61
C GLU A 145 0.74 0.79 -16.11
N LEU A 146 0.50 1.96 -15.53
CA LEU A 146 0.65 2.19 -14.09
C LEU A 146 -0.27 1.27 -13.27
N ASN A 147 -1.54 1.14 -13.67
CA ASN A 147 -2.48 0.28 -12.96
C ASN A 147 -2.04 -1.18 -12.96
N GLU A 148 -1.57 -1.70 -14.10
CA GLU A 148 -1.06 -3.07 -14.22
C GLU A 148 0.16 -3.29 -13.30
N GLU A 149 1.17 -2.43 -13.37
CA GLU A 149 2.41 -2.59 -12.60
C GLU A 149 2.20 -2.38 -11.09
N LEU A 150 1.42 -1.36 -10.70
CA LEU A 150 1.14 -1.09 -9.29
C LEU A 150 0.30 -2.22 -8.67
N SER A 151 -0.68 -2.76 -9.40
CA SER A 151 -1.48 -3.89 -8.92
C SER A 151 -0.62 -5.12 -8.67
N GLU A 152 0.31 -5.43 -9.58
CA GLU A 152 1.25 -6.54 -9.40
C GLU A 152 2.14 -6.33 -8.17
N LYS A 153 2.77 -5.15 -8.04
CA LYS A 153 3.68 -4.83 -6.92
C LYS A 153 2.96 -4.80 -5.57
N ILE A 154 1.71 -4.36 -5.53
CA ILE A 154 0.87 -4.41 -4.32
C ILE A 154 0.54 -5.86 -3.98
N THR A 155 0.13 -6.66 -4.97
CA THR A 155 -0.25 -8.06 -4.80
C THR A 155 0.94 -8.92 -4.33
N LEU A 156 2.12 -8.74 -4.92
CA LEU A 156 3.34 -9.46 -4.54
C LEU A 156 3.79 -9.21 -3.09
N ASN A 157 3.36 -8.09 -2.49
CA ASN A 157 3.65 -7.74 -1.10
C ASN A 157 2.49 -8.05 -0.15
N SER A 158 1.48 -8.79 -0.62
CA SER A 158 0.33 -9.18 0.18
C SER A 158 0.13 -10.70 0.24
N GLU A 159 -0.19 -11.20 1.45
CA GLU A 159 -0.67 -12.56 1.67
C GLU A 159 -2.17 -12.48 1.97
N GLU A 160 -2.97 -13.29 1.30
CA GLU A 160 -4.39 -13.46 1.62
C GLU A 160 -4.67 -14.89 2.08
N TYR A 161 -5.45 -15.01 3.14
CA TYR A 161 -5.95 -16.29 3.60
C TYR A 161 -7.26 -16.15 4.39
N TYR A 162 -8.00 -17.25 4.48
CA TYR A 162 -9.18 -17.31 5.33
C TYR A 162 -8.81 -17.66 6.77
N GLY A 163 -9.60 -17.18 7.73
CA GLY A 163 -9.43 -17.51 9.14
C GLY A 163 -10.76 -17.68 9.87
N GLN A 164 -10.77 -18.56 10.86
CA GLN A 164 -11.90 -18.74 11.78
C GLN A 164 -11.54 -18.17 13.15
N ILE A 165 -12.37 -17.27 13.68
CA ILE A 165 -12.19 -16.75 15.05
C ILE A 165 -12.44 -17.89 16.04
N ILE A 166 -11.42 -18.25 16.82
CA ILE A 166 -11.51 -19.32 17.83
C ILE A 166 -11.72 -18.78 19.25
N LEU A 167 -11.21 -17.58 19.52
CA LEU A 167 -11.33 -16.92 20.82
C LEU A 167 -11.24 -15.39 20.67
N VAL A 168 -12.07 -14.67 21.42
CA VAL A 168 -12.06 -13.21 21.52
C VAL A 168 -11.70 -12.85 22.96
N GLU A 169 -10.65 -12.06 23.13
CA GLU A 169 -10.16 -11.55 24.41
C GLU A 169 -10.31 -10.02 24.44
N PRO A 170 -10.23 -9.36 25.61
CA PRO A 170 -10.45 -7.91 25.71
C PRO A 170 -9.55 -7.03 24.85
N LYS A 171 -8.35 -7.51 24.47
CA LYS A 171 -7.37 -6.76 23.66
C LYS A 171 -6.93 -7.49 22.40
N SER A 172 -7.37 -8.72 22.18
CA SER A 172 -6.90 -9.53 21.06
C SER A 172 -7.91 -10.56 20.60
N VAL A 173 -7.72 -11.03 19.38
CA VAL A 173 -8.50 -12.09 18.77
C VAL A 173 -7.54 -13.20 18.34
N LEU A 174 -7.85 -14.44 18.69
CA LEU A 174 -7.17 -15.62 18.18
C LEU A 174 -7.94 -16.16 17.00
N ILE A 175 -7.23 -16.34 15.89
CA ILE A 175 -7.81 -16.78 14.63
C ILE A 175 -7.02 -17.99 14.15
N ASN A 176 -7.73 -19.07 13.83
CA ASN A 176 -7.17 -20.22 13.13
C ASN A 176 -7.12 -19.86 11.64
N CYS A 177 -5.93 -19.59 11.10
CA CYS A 177 -5.71 -19.14 9.72
C CYS A 177 -5.35 -20.32 8.82
N LYS A 178 -6.02 -20.45 7.67
CA LYS A 178 -5.73 -21.47 6.65
C LYS A 178 -4.73 -20.91 5.64
N LEU A 179 -3.45 -21.22 5.80
CA LEU A 179 -2.37 -20.63 5.00
C LEU A 179 -2.21 -21.29 3.62
N PHE A 180 -2.54 -22.57 3.51
CA PHE A 180 -2.45 -23.35 2.28
C PHE A 180 -3.68 -24.24 2.15
N ASP A 181 -4.09 -24.52 0.92
CA ASP A 181 -5.27 -25.35 0.63
C ASP A 181 -4.95 -26.83 0.41
N ASP A 182 -3.76 -27.16 -0.12
CA ASP A 182 -3.37 -28.52 -0.49
C ASP A 182 -1.85 -28.76 -0.31
N PRO A 183 -1.41 -29.50 0.72
CA PRO A 183 -2.21 -29.96 1.85
C PRO A 183 -2.68 -28.76 2.70
N PRO A 184 -3.84 -28.86 3.39
CA PRO A 184 -4.33 -27.76 4.19
C PRO A 184 -3.43 -27.53 5.42
N ILE A 185 -2.82 -26.35 5.49
CA ILE A 185 -1.97 -25.95 6.62
C ILE A 185 -2.68 -24.85 7.41
N PHE A 186 -2.82 -25.08 8.71
CA PHE A 186 -3.46 -24.15 9.63
C PHE A 186 -2.46 -23.61 10.65
N GLU A 187 -2.52 -22.30 10.91
CA GLU A 187 -1.75 -21.63 11.94
C GLU A 187 -2.67 -20.78 12.82
N VAL A 188 -2.60 -20.96 14.13
CA VAL A 188 -3.33 -20.10 15.07
C VAL A 188 -2.53 -18.82 15.30
N ARG A 189 -3.07 -17.68 14.86
CA ARG A 189 -2.44 -16.36 15.00
C ARG A 189 -3.23 -15.48 15.97
N ARG A 190 -2.51 -14.68 16.75
CA ARG A 190 -3.07 -13.66 17.66
C ARG A 190 -2.97 -12.30 16.99
N PHE A 191 -4.09 -11.58 16.93
CA PHE A 191 -4.18 -10.23 16.40
C PHE A 191 -4.66 -9.27 17.48
N ASP A 192 -4.19 -8.03 17.45
CA ASP A 192 -4.77 -6.97 18.29
C ASP A 192 -6.24 -6.73 17.92
N ILE A 193 -7.06 -6.31 18.87
CA ILE A 193 -8.49 -6.05 18.62
C ILE A 193 -8.73 -4.70 17.90
N THR A 194 -7.76 -3.77 17.97
CA THR A 194 -7.86 -2.42 17.42
C THR A 194 -8.25 -2.38 15.94
N PRO A 195 -7.68 -3.22 15.04
CA PRO A 195 -8.05 -3.24 13.62
C PRO A 195 -9.50 -3.65 13.33
N PHE A 196 -10.21 -4.25 14.30
CA PHE A 196 -11.61 -4.64 14.13
C PHE A 196 -12.59 -3.52 14.50
N GLN A 197 -12.15 -2.56 15.34
CA GLN A 197 -13.02 -1.54 15.92
C GLN A 197 -13.64 -0.64 14.85
N GLY A 198 -14.97 -0.57 14.81
CA GLY A 198 -15.73 0.26 13.87
C GLY A 198 -16.11 -0.42 12.55
N PHE A 199 -15.58 -1.61 12.26
CA PHE A 199 -15.85 -2.33 11.01
C PHE A 199 -16.52 -3.69 11.23
N ILE A 200 -16.04 -4.47 12.22
CA ILE A 200 -16.53 -5.82 12.52
C ILE A 200 -16.56 -5.99 14.04
N THR A 201 -17.64 -6.56 14.59
CA THR A 201 -17.64 -7.03 15.98
C THR A 201 -17.20 -8.49 15.98
N PRO A 202 -15.97 -8.81 16.44
CA PRO A 202 -15.45 -10.18 16.35
C PRO A 202 -16.20 -11.10 17.31
N GLU A 203 -16.67 -12.24 16.79
CA GLU A 203 -17.32 -13.30 17.59
C GLU A 203 -16.72 -14.67 17.26
N LYS A 204 -16.68 -15.55 18.26
CA LYS A 204 -16.19 -16.92 18.09
C LYS A 204 -17.02 -17.66 17.03
N GLY A 205 -16.34 -18.30 16.09
CA GLY A 205 -16.93 -19.05 15.00
C GLY A 205 -17.11 -18.26 13.70
N MET A 206 -16.91 -16.93 13.72
CA MET A 206 -16.93 -16.12 12.50
C MET A 206 -15.76 -16.48 11.58
N PHE A 207 -16.02 -16.40 10.27
CA PHE A 207 -15.01 -16.54 9.23
C PHE A 207 -14.62 -15.17 8.69
N LEU A 208 -13.33 -14.99 8.44
CA LEU A 208 -12.75 -13.76 7.96
C LEU A 208 -11.87 -14.06 6.76
N LYS A 209 -11.89 -13.17 5.77
CA LYS A 209 -10.79 -13.00 4.84
C LYS A 209 -9.77 -12.07 5.49
N ILE A 210 -8.51 -12.49 5.52
CA ILE A 210 -7.41 -11.76 6.15
C ILE A 210 -6.41 -11.41 5.06
N THR A 211 -6.13 -10.12 4.91
CA THR A 211 -5.12 -9.62 3.98
C THR A 211 -4.00 -9.02 4.80
N ILE A 212 -2.81 -9.61 4.68
CA ILE A 212 -1.58 -9.10 5.26
C ILE A 212 -0.81 -8.38 4.16
N THR A 213 -0.41 -7.14 4.40
CA THR A 213 0.56 -6.47 3.52
C THR A 213 1.88 -6.30 4.27
N ASN A 214 2.93 -6.96 3.77
CA ASN A 214 4.28 -6.88 4.31
C ASN A 214 5.03 -5.72 3.62
N LYS A 215 5.53 -4.75 4.38
CA LYS A 215 6.33 -3.61 3.87
C LYS A 215 7.59 -3.43 4.72
N PRO A 216 8.69 -2.85 4.19
CA PRO A 216 9.86 -2.52 5.01
C PRO A 216 9.46 -1.68 6.24
N GLY A 217 9.68 -2.22 7.43
CA GLY A 217 9.37 -1.55 8.70
C GLY A 217 7.89 -1.51 9.12
N SER A 218 6.95 -2.11 8.37
CA SER A 218 5.55 -2.17 8.81
C SER A 218 4.79 -3.37 8.23
N LYS A 219 3.85 -3.91 9.01
CA LYS A 219 2.94 -4.97 8.60
C LYS A 219 1.51 -4.48 8.85
N THR A 220 0.67 -4.46 7.82
CA THR A 220 -0.74 -4.06 7.94
C THR A 220 -1.64 -5.28 7.79
N PHE A 221 -2.77 -5.26 8.50
CA PHE A 221 -3.74 -6.35 8.53
C PHE A 221 -5.11 -5.76 8.22
N GLU A 222 -5.77 -6.33 7.23
CA GLU A 222 -7.16 -6.03 6.88
C GLU A 222 -8.01 -7.27 7.13
N PHE A 223 -9.18 -7.06 7.71
CA PHE A 223 -10.13 -8.11 8.06
C PHE A 223 -11.46 -7.82 7.39
N VAL A 224 -11.94 -8.75 6.58
CA VAL A 224 -13.24 -8.68 5.93
C VAL A 224 -14.07 -9.88 6.38
N LEU A 225 -15.32 -9.65 6.78
CA LEU A 225 -16.23 -10.74 7.15
C LEU A 225 -16.52 -11.60 5.92
N GLU A 226 -16.30 -12.91 6.06
CA GLU A 226 -16.67 -13.88 5.02
C GLU A 226 -18.11 -14.37 5.30
N PRO A 227 -19.10 -14.00 4.46
CA PRO A 227 -20.48 -14.41 4.67
C PRO A 227 -20.71 -15.91 4.45
N THR A 228 -19.80 -16.57 3.74
CA THR A 228 -19.91 -18.01 3.44
C THR A 228 -19.50 -18.84 4.66
N ASN A 229 -20.28 -19.86 4.99
CA ASN A 229 -19.88 -20.81 6.03
C ASN A 229 -18.74 -21.70 5.51
N LEU A 230 -17.54 -21.51 6.04
CA LEU A 230 -16.34 -22.25 5.68
C LEU A 230 -16.02 -23.41 6.63
N SER A 231 -16.94 -23.81 7.52
CA SER A 231 -16.69 -24.80 8.58
C SER A 231 -16.08 -26.12 8.10
N GLU A 232 -16.52 -26.63 6.96
CA GLU A 232 -15.98 -27.87 6.37
C GLU A 232 -14.51 -27.73 5.98
N SER A 233 -14.11 -26.56 5.48
CA SER A 233 -12.73 -26.29 5.06
C SER A 233 -11.74 -26.08 6.21
N PHE A 234 -12.25 -25.97 7.44
CA PHE A 234 -11.47 -25.82 8.67
C PHE A 234 -11.51 -27.07 9.56
N LYS A 235 -12.13 -28.17 9.12
CA LYS A 235 -12.01 -29.47 9.79
C LYS A 235 -10.59 -29.99 9.61
N LYS A 236 -9.88 -30.16 10.73
CA LYS A 236 -8.58 -30.85 10.70
C LYS A 236 -8.81 -32.32 10.31
N PRO A 237 -7.95 -32.90 9.46
CA PRO A 237 -7.86 -34.35 9.36
C PRO A 237 -7.64 -34.93 10.76
N ASP A 238 -8.35 -36.00 11.11
CA ASP A 238 -8.08 -36.72 12.34
C ASP A 238 -6.80 -37.55 12.11
N ASP A 239 -5.67 -37.01 12.57
CA ASP A 239 -4.36 -37.65 12.45
C ASP A 239 -4.29 -39.00 13.21
N PHE A 240 -5.32 -39.35 13.98
CA PHE A 240 -5.43 -40.59 14.74
C PHE A 240 -6.51 -41.55 14.21
N GLU A 241 -7.21 -41.19 13.14
CA GLU A 241 -8.25 -42.04 12.54
C GLU A 241 -7.61 -43.32 11.97
N GLY A 242 -7.85 -44.46 12.62
CA GLY A 242 -7.30 -45.76 12.24
C GLY A 242 -6.02 -46.18 12.98
N LEU A 243 -5.53 -45.39 13.95
CA LEU A 243 -4.51 -45.87 14.88
C LEU A 243 -5.17 -46.75 15.95
N ASP A 244 -4.73 -48.01 16.03
CA ASP A 244 -5.15 -48.93 17.10
C ASP A 244 -4.48 -48.50 18.42
N LEU A 245 -5.26 -47.88 19.31
CA LEU A 245 -4.80 -47.41 20.62
C LEU A 245 -4.81 -48.52 21.69
N SER A 246 -4.97 -49.78 21.31
CA SER A 246 -5.00 -50.93 22.23
C SER A 246 -3.74 -51.11 23.08
N PHE A 247 -2.61 -50.48 22.69
CA PHE A 247 -1.35 -50.50 23.44
C PHE A 247 -1.28 -49.48 24.59
N LEU A 248 -2.27 -48.59 24.73
CA LEU A 248 -2.33 -47.61 25.83
C LEU A 248 -3.16 -48.08 27.03
N ASP A 249 -3.80 -49.24 26.93
CA ASP A 249 -4.62 -49.81 27.99
C ASP A 249 -3.78 -50.70 28.93
N ASP A 250 -2.74 -50.13 29.54
CA ASP A 250 -1.94 -50.73 30.61
C ASP A 250 -2.62 -50.50 31.99
N SER A 251 -3.93 -50.74 32.07
CA SER A 251 -4.62 -50.87 33.36
C SER A 251 -4.75 -52.34 33.74
N ASN A 252 -3.63 -52.97 34.06
CA ASN A 252 -3.54 -54.16 34.90
C ASN A 252 -2.08 -54.37 35.34
N ASP A 253 -1.63 -53.57 36.29
CA ASP A 253 -0.53 -53.93 37.18
C ASP A 253 -0.93 -53.54 38.62
N GLU A 254 -2.05 -54.11 39.10
CA GLU A 254 -2.18 -54.45 40.51
C GLU A 254 -1.52 -55.82 40.71
N ASP A 255 -0.20 -55.83 40.97
CA ASP A 255 0.46 -56.86 41.77
C ASP A 255 1.94 -56.52 41.96
N TYR A 256 2.25 -55.77 43.02
CA TYR A 256 3.54 -55.91 43.71
C TYR A 256 3.31 -55.95 45.22
N LEU A 257 3.43 -57.18 45.74
CA LEU A 257 3.66 -57.56 47.14
C LEU A 257 4.79 -56.77 47.82
#